data_AF-A0AAN7V8X9-F1
#
_entry.id   AF-A0AAN7V8X9-F1
#
_cell.length_a   1.000
_cell.length_b   1.000
_cell.length_c   1.000
_cell.angle_alpha   90.00
_cell.angle_beta   90.00
_cell.angle_gamma   90.00
#
_symmetry.space_group_name_H-M   'P 1'
#
loop_
_entity.id
_entity.type
_entity.pdbx_description
1 polymer ?
#
loop_
_entity_poly.entity_id
_entity_poly.type
_entity_poly.pdbx_seq_one_letter_code
_entity_poly.pdbx_strand_id
1 'polypeptide(L)'
;MSDKSNSDDEITSTPPDITEKAMVATNNLLPEKSRKIYEKFYNQFMEWRTKNNIASYSENVLIVYFEELSNKIKSPSLWTRYSILKSTLNIKNQINIAHYLFIRTVCSRPKIESFIFTWEEC
;
A
#
# COMPACT_ATOMS: atom_id res chain seq x y z
N MET A 1 -13.36 23.96 35.30
CA MET A 1 -13.07 22.53 35.58
C MET A 1 -12.78 21.85 34.25
N SER A 2 -11.63 21.20 34.14
CA SER A 2 -11.12 20.54 32.95
C SER A 2 -11.25 19.03 33.11
N ASP A 3 -11.82 18.33 32.14
CA ASP A 3 -11.73 16.87 32.00
C ASP A 3 -11.06 16.58 30.64
N LYS A 4 -9.73 16.49 30.62
CA LYS A 4 -8.93 15.24 30.65
C LYS A 4 -9.02 14.41 29.36
N SER A 5 -8.19 14.82 28.42
CA SER A 5 -7.53 13.98 27.41
C SER A 5 -6.99 12.67 28.01
N ASN A 6 -7.28 11.54 27.36
CA ASN A 6 -6.63 10.25 27.60
C ASN A 6 -6.19 9.72 26.22
N SER A 7 -5.10 10.27 25.68
CA SER A 7 -3.73 9.73 25.73
C SER A 7 -3.60 8.46 24.87
N ASP A 8 -3.33 8.71 23.59
CA ASP A 8 -2.76 7.78 22.63
C ASP A 8 -1.32 7.43 23.05
N ASP A 9 -1.11 6.44 23.92
CA ASP A 9 0.25 5.96 24.22
C ASP A 9 0.23 4.50 24.73
N GLU A 10 0.24 3.53 23.81
CA GLU A 10 0.52 2.14 24.17
C GLU A 10 1.37 1.43 23.09
N ILE A 11 2.58 1.95 22.80
CA ILE A 11 3.63 1.19 22.09
C ILE A 11 5.04 1.62 22.58
N THR A 12 5.41 1.36 23.84
CA THR A 12 6.79 1.61 24.30
C THR A 12 7.31 0.56 25.29
N SER A 13 7.42 -0.71 24.88
CA SER A 13 8.03 -1.74 25.76
C SER A 13 8.86 -2.82 25.04
N THR A 14 9.27 -2.63 23.78
CA THR A 14 10.14 -3.60 23.10
C THR A 14 11.60 -3.13 23.13
N PRO A 15 12.53 -3.87 23.76
CA PRO A 15 13.95 -3.56 23.75
C PRO A 15 14.49 -3.45 22.32
N PRO A 16 15.44 -2.54 22.04
CA PRO A 16 15.94 -2.28 20.69
C PRO A 16 16.54 -3.52 20.01
N ASP A 17 17.16 -4.44 20.77
CA ASP A 17 17.71 -5.70 20.25
C ASP A 17 16.62 -6.68 19.76
N ILE A 18 15.44 -6.68 20.41
CA ILE A 18 14.30 -7.49 19.97
C ILE A 18 13.62 -6.84 18.76
N THR A 19 13.52 -5.51 18.74
CA THR A 19 13.00 -4.75 17.59
C THR A 19 13.86 -4.96 16.35
N GLU A 20 15.18 -4.95 16.48
CA GLU A 20 16.12 -5.21 15.39
C GLU A 20 15.97 -6.65 14.86
N LYS A 21 15.92 -7.65 15.75
CA LYS A 21 15.69 -9.05 15.36
C LYS A 21 14.34 -9.24 14.66
N ALA A 22 13.29 -8.57 15.12
CA ALA A 22 11.98 -8.59 14.48
C ALA A 22 12.01 -7.92 13.10
N MET A 23 12.73 -6.79 12.94
CA MET A 23 12.94 -6.14 11.64
C MET A 23 13.73 -7.03 10.67
N VAL A 24 14.78 -7.71 11.13
CA VAL A 24 15.55 -8.65 10.31
C VAL A 24 14.69 -9.84 9.90
N ALA A 25 13.94 -10.45 10.83
CA ALA A 25 13.04 -11.56 10.55
C ALA A 25 11.94 -11.16 9.55
N THR A 26 11.36 -9.97 9.70
CA THR A 26 10.33 -9.46 8.79
C THR A 26 10.88 -9.05 7.42
N ASN A 27 12.10 -8.54 7.34
CA ASN A 27 12.78 -8.28 6.06
C ASN A 27 13.10 -9.59 5.30
N ASN A 28 13.33 -10.69 6.02
CA ASN A 28 13.52 -12.02 5.42
C ASN A 28 12.20 -12.67 4.95
N LEU A 29 11.03 -12.14 5.34
CA LEU A 29 9.72 -12.58 4.80
C LEU A 29 9.50 -12.10 3.36
N LEU A 30 10.20 -11.06 2.91
CA LEU A 30 10.15 -10.63 1.52
C LEU A 30 11.04 -11.55 0.67
N PRO A 31 10.56 -12.04 -0.49
CA PRO A 31 11.37 -12.89 -1.34
C PRO A 31 12.62 -12.12 -1.78
N GLU A 32 13.80 -12.63 -1.43
CA GLU A 32 15.10 -11.97 -1.61
C GLU A 32 15.35 -11.53 -3.06
N LYS A 33 14.92 -12.34 -4.02
CA LYS A 33 14.99 -12.03 -5.46
C LYS A 33 14.19 -10.79 -5.87
N SER A 34 13.16 -10.44 -5.11
CA SER A 34 12.22 -9.36 -5.42
C SER A 34 12.37 -8.12 -4.53
N ARG A 35 13.26 -8.13 -3.52
CA ARG A 35 13.44 -7.03 -2.55
C ARG A 35 13.62 -5.67 -3.24
N LYS A 36 14.48 -5.60 -4.26
CA LYS A 36 14.72 -4.38 -5.06
C LYS A 36 13.45 -3.83 -5.71
N ILE A 37 12.55 -4.71 -6.15
CA ILE A 37 11.28 -4.33 -6.77
C ILE A 37 10.34 -3.74 -5.71
N TYR A 38 10.29 -4.35 -4.53
CA TYR A 38 9.45 -3.89 -3.42
C TYR A 38 9.89 -2.51 -2.92
N GLU A 39 11.20 -2.32 -2.72
CA GLU A 39 11.78 -1.03 -2.34
C GLU A 39 11.53 0.05 -3.39
N LYS A 40 11.72 -0.28 -4.68
CA LYS A 40 11.47 0.67 -5.77
C LYS A 40 10.03 1.17 -5.76
N PHE A 41 9.05 0.27 -5.64
CA PHE A 41 7.63 0.69 -5.62
C PHE A 41 7.24 1.42 -4.35
N TYR A 42 7.80 1.02 -3.19
CA TYR A 42 7.63 1.77 -1.95
C TYR A 42 8.16 3.20 -2.09
N ASN A 43 9.35 3.37 -2.66
CA ASN A 43 9.93 4.69 -2.91
C ASN A 43 9.07 5.52 -3.86
N GLN A 44 8.51 4.93 -4.91
CA GLN A 44 7.56 5.63 -5.80
C GLN A 44 6.32 6.14 -5.06
N PHE A 45 5.80 5.37 -4.09
CA PHE A 45 4.70 5.83 -3.25
C PHE A 45 5.13 6.96 -2.30
N MET A 46 6.32 6.86 -1.70
CA MET A 46 6.87 7.92 -0.84
C MET A 46 7.09 9.23 -1.63
N GLU A 47 7.64 9.15 -2.84
CA GLU A 47 7.81 10.30 -3.74
C GLU A 47 6.46 10.94 -4.10
N TRP A 48 5.45 10.12 -4.44
CA TRP A 48 4.10 10.62 -4.71
C TRP A 48 3.50 11.32 -3.50
N ARG A 49 3.70 10.78 -2.30
CA ARG A 49 3.26 11.42 -1.06
C ARG A 49 3.94 12.77 -0.81
N THR A 50 5.26 12.83 -0.97
CA THR A 50 6.04 14.06 -0.82
C THR A 50 5.56 15.11 -1.83
N LYS A 51 5.32 14.71 -3.09
CA LYS A 51 4.79 15.59 -4.13
C LYS A 51 3.42 16.18 -3.78
N ASN A 52 2.56 15.38 -3.14
CA ASN A 52 1.21 15.81 -2.74
C ASN A 52 1.17 16.45 -1.33
N ASN A 53 2.31 16.63 -0.65
CA ASN A 53 2.40 17.12 0.73
C ASN A 53 1.56 16.32 1.74
N ILE A 54 1.48 14.99 1.55
CA ILE A 54 0.67 14.11 2.40
C ILE A 54 1.55 13.41 3.45
N ALA A 55 1.35 13.78 4.71
CA ALA A 55 2.03 13.14 5.84
C ALA A 55 1.33 11.85 6.31
N SER A 56 0.02 11.73 6.10
CA SER A 56 -0.78 10.60 6.60
C SER A 56 -0.75 9.36 5.70
N TYR A 57 -0.97 8.19 6.30
CA TYR A 57 -1.13 6.90 5.62
C TYR A 57 -2.59 6.41 5.65
N SER A 58 -3.53 7.35 5.71
CA SER A 58 -4.95 7.04 5.83
C SER A 58 -5.47 6.27 4.61
N GLU A 59 -6.56 5.53 4.80
CA GLU A 59 -7.21 4.77 3.71
C GLU A 59 -7.51 5.66 2.50
N ASN A 60 -8.00 6.89 2.74
CA ASN A 60 -8.32 7.85 1.68
C ASN A 60 -7.12 8.19 0.80
N VAL A 61 -5.93 8.35 1.39
CA VAL A 61 -4.69 8.64 0.65
C VAL A 61 -4.33 7.47 -0.25
N LEU A 62 -4.47 6.24 0.26
CA LEU A 62 -4.20 5.04 -0.52
C LEU A 62 -5.23 4.86 -1.63
N ILE A 63 -6.52 5.13 -1.38
CA ILE A 63 -7.57 5.08 -2.41
C ILE A 63 -7.22 6.01 -3.58
N VAL A 64 -6.92 7.28 -3.30
CA VAL A 64 -6.58 8.26 -4.34
C VAL A 64 -5.33 7.84 -5.10
N TYR A 65 -4.30 7.37 -4.39
CA TYR A 65 -3.09 6.86 -5.02
C TYR A 65 -3.38 5.70 -5.99
N PHE A 66 -4.15 4.70 -5.55
CA PHE A 66 -4.49 3.54 -6.39
C PHE A 66 -5.43 3.92 -7.53
N GLU A 67 -6.30 4.90 -7.37
CA GLU A 67 -7.15 5.43 -8.43
C GLU A 67 -6.30 6.12 -9.52
N GLU A 68 -5.41 7.03 -9.14
CA GLU A 68 -4.47 7.66 -10.07
C GLU A 68 -3.60 6.63 -10.79
N LEU A 69 -3.15 5.62 -10.05
CA LEU A 69 -2.30 4.56 -10.59
C LEU A 69 -3.10 3.67 -11.52
N SER A 70 -4.35 3.35 -11.18
CA SER A 70 -5.26 2.62 -12.05
C SER A 70 -5.38 3.32 -13.39
N ASN A 71 -5.52 4.64 -13.43
CA ASN A 71 -5.58 5.41 -14.67
C ASN A 71 -4.32 5.27 -15.54
N LYS A 72 -3.15 5.07 -14.92
CA LYS A 72 -1.85 4.98 -15.63
C LYS A 72 -1.46 3.56 -16.07
N ILE A 73 -1.91 2.51 -15.39
CA ILE A 73 -1.43 1.13 -15.65
C ILE A 73 -2.58 0.12 -15.79
N LYS A 74 -2.27 -1.06 -16.34
CA LYS A 74 -3.23 -2.17 -16.45
C LYS A 74 -3.52 -2.81 -15.09
N SER A 75 -4.75 -3.28 -14.90
CA SER A 75 -5.26 -3.92 -13.68
C SER A 75 -4.38 -5.05 -13.09
N PRO A 76 -3.83 -6.02 -13.85
CA PRO A 76 -2.95 -7.05 -13.27
C PRO A 76 -1.63 -6.49 -12.70
N SER A 77 -1.10 -5.44 -13.33
CA SER A 77 0.09 -4.72 -12.82
C SER A 77 -0.26 -3.90 -11.58
N LEU A 78 -1.48 -3.36 -11.50
CA LEU A 78 -1.99 -2.66 -10.33
C LEU A 78 -2.12 -3.60 -9.13
N TRP A 79 -2.65 -4.81 -9.33
CA TRP A 79 -2.76 -5.84 -8.28
C TRP A 79 -1.42 -6.28 -7.72
N THR A 80 -0.41 -6.40 -8.60
CA THR A 80 0.96 -6.64 -8.17
C THR A 80 1.48 -5.49 -7.29
N ARG A 81 1.25 -4.24 -7.69
CA ARG A 81 1.67 -3.07 -6.89
C ARG A 81 0.93 -2.96 -5.56
N TYR A 82 -0.37 -3.25 -5.54
CA TYR A 82 -1.15 -3.35 -4.32
C TYR A 82 -0.56 -4.40 -3.37
N SER A 83 -0.24 -5.59 -3.87
CA SER A 83 0.34 -6.67 -3.06
C SER A 83 1.72 -6.28 -2.50
N ILE A 84 2.53 -5.59 -3.30
CA ILE A 84 3.84 -5.07 -2.86
C ILE A 84 3.67 -4.00 -1.77
N LEU A 85 2.77 -3.04 -1.99
CA LEU A 85 2.50 -1.97 -1.03
C LEU A 85 1.92 -2.54 0.27
N LYS A 86 1.04 -3.53 0.17
CA LYS A 86 0.47 -4.26 1.32
C LYS A 86 1.57 -4.89 2.17
N SER A 87 2.46 -5.66 1.56
CA SER A 87 3.54 -6.31 2.30
C SER A 87 4.54 -5.30 2.87
N THR A 88 4.91 -4.27 2.10
CA THR A 88 5.88 -3.26 2.55
C THR A 88 5.35 -2.35 3.65
N LEU A 89 4.11 -1.89 3.56
CA LEU A 89 3.48 -1.06 4.60
C LEU A 89 3.24 -1.85 5.88
N ASN A 90 2.88 -3.13 5.77
CA ASN A 90 2.73 -4.00 6.93
C ASN A 90 4.08 -4.18 7.66
N ILE A 91 5.17 -4.37 6.92
CA ILE A 91 6.50 -4.58 7.49
C ILE A 91 7.09 -3.27 8.06
N LYS A 92 7.01 -2.16 7.32
CA LYS A 92 7.70 -0.90 7.67
C LYS A 92 6.90 0.02 8.59
N ASN A 93 5.58 0.01 8.46
CA ASN A 93 4.70 0.96 9.15
C ASN A 93 3.67 0.26 10.04
N GLN A 94 3.64 -1.08 10.10
CA GLN A 94 2.63 -1.87 10.82
C GLN A 94 1.18 -1.55 10.39
N ILE A 95 1.00 -1.09 9.13
CA ILE A 95 -0.32 -0.73 8.60
C ILE A 95 -0.84 -1.90 7.76
N ASN A 96 -1.88 -2.56 8.26
CA ASN A 96 -2.54 -3.64 7.53
C ASN A 96 -3.62 -3.09 6.58
N ILE A 97 -3.24 -2.87 5.31
CA ILE A 97 -4.17 -2.39 4.28
C ILE A 97 -5.15 -3.46 3.76
N ALA A 98 -5.10 -4.69 4.29
CA ALA A 98 -5.97 -5.79 3.85
C ALA A 98 -7.45 -5.57 4.14
N HIS A 99 -7.76 -4.77 5.16
CA HIS A 99 -9.12 -4.49 5.60
C HIS A 99 -9.83 -3.44 4.73
N TYR A 100 -9.09 -2.74 3.86
CA TYR A 100 -9.61 -1.66 3.02
C TYR A 100 -10.33 -2.22 1.78
N LEU A 101 -11.64 -2.40 1.91
CA LEU A 101 -12.51 -2.92 0.86
C LEU A 101 -12.48 -2.04 -0.41
N PHE A 102 -12.45 -0.72 -0.25
CA PHE A 102 -12.46 0.21 -1.38
C PHE A 102 -11.19 0.12 -2.23
N ILE A 103 -10.02 -0.09 -1.61
CA ILE A 103 -8.74 -0.27 -2.32
C ILE A 103 -8.79 -1.57 -3.14
N ARG A 104 -9.31 -2.65 -2.55
CA ARG A 104 -9.49 -3.92 -3.26
C ARG A 104 -10.40 -3.76 -4.46
N THR A 105 -11.49 -3.01 -4.32
CA THR A 105 -12.41 -2.72 -5.41
C THR A 105 -11.72 -1.94 -6.52
N VAL A 106 -11.00 -0.86 -6.23
CA VAL A 106 -10.25 -0.08 -7.24
C VAL A 106 -9.25 -0.96 -7.99
N CYS A 107 -8.54 -1.82 -7.26
CA CYS A 107 -7.48 -2.63 -7.83
C CYS A 107 -7.98 -3.80 -8.70
N SER A 108 -9.17 -4.33 -8.37
CA SER A 108 -9.79 -5.46 -9.06
C SER A 108 -10.69 -5.06 -10.22
N ARG A 109 -10.98 -3.76 -10.41
CA ARG A 109 -11.82 -3.28 -11.52
C ARG A 109 -11.11 -3.52 -12.85
N PRO A 110 -11.70 -4.28 -13.79
CA PRO A 110 -11.26 -4.24 -15.17
C PRO A 110 -11.60 -2.85 -15.73
N LYS A 111 -10.62 -2.20 -16.37
CA LYS A 111 -10.94 -1.05 -17.22
C LYS A 111 -11.70 -1.59 -18.42
N ILE A 112 -12.97 -1.22 -18.53
CA ILE A 112 -13.76 -1.45 -19.73
C ILE A 112 -13.27 -0.42 -20.76
N GLU A 113 -12.09 -0.64 -21.31
CA GLU A 113 -11.57 0.14 -22.43
C GLU A 113 -11.87 -0.69 -23.69
N SER A 114 -12.93 -0.30 -24.40
CA SER A 114 -13.36 -0.85 -25.70
C SER A 114 -13.52 -2.38 -25.75
N PHE A 115 -14.61 -2.89 -25.16
CA PHE A 115 -15.26 -4.10 -25.66
C PHE A 115 -16.48 -3.68 -26.50
N ILE A 116 -16.26 -2.85 -27.52
CA ILE A 116 -17.14 -2.90 -28.70
C ILE A 116 -16.71 -4.18 -29.40
N PHE A 117 -17.40 -5.26 -29.05
CA PHE A 117 -17.32 -6.51 -29.78
C PHE A 117 -17.87 -6.20 -31.17
N THR A 118 -16.99 -6.11 -32.17
CA THR A 118 -17.38 -6.19 -33.57
C THR A 118 -17.94 -7.60 -33.80
N TRP A 119 -19.23 -7.78 -33.54
CA TRP A 119 -20.03 -8.84 -34.15
C TRP A 119 -20.57 -8.28 -35.47
N GLU A 120 -19.68 -8.07 -36.42
CA GLU A 120 -20.04 -7.96 -37.84
C GLU A 120 -18.75 -8.21 -38.60
N GLU A 121 -18.54 -9.47 -39.00
CA GLU A 121 -18.13 -9.87 -40.35
C GLU A 121 -17.92 -11.40 -40.40
N CYS A 122 -18.86 -12.04 -41.11
CA CYS A 122 -18.80 -13.34 -41.80
C CYS A 122 -18.79 -14.65 -40.98
#